data_AF-A0A943XUU9-F1
#
_entry.id   AF-A0A943XUU9-F1
#
_cell.length_a   1.000
_cell.length_b   1.000
_cell.length_c   1.000
_cell.angle_alpha   90.00
_cell.angle_beta   90.00
_cell.angle_gamma   90.00
#
_symmetry.space_group_name_H-M   'P 1'
#
loop_
_entity.id
_entity.type
_entity.pdbx_description
1 polymer ?
#
loop_
_entity_poly.entity_id
_entity_poly.type
_entity_poly.pdbx_seq_one_letter_code
_entity_poly.pdbx_strand_id
1 'polypeptide(L)'
;INVNFVQLAGEDTAIIRTYERGAGPTLACGTGACAAAAVLHKLGLTGRRVRICPAPGELLIELTPSAVFMQGPAEYVYRAQWLGSMPE
;
A
#
# COMPACT_ATOMS: atom_id res chain seq x y z
N ILE A 1 -7.98 4.90 12.47
CA ILE A 1 -6.79 5.15 11.61
C ILE A 1 -6.35 3.84 10.97
N ASN A 2 -5.58 3.88 9.89
CA ASN A 2 -4.89 2.70 9.36
C ASN A 2 -3.51 2.62 10.01
N VAL A 3 -3.03 1.42 10.31
CA VAL A 3 -1.72 1.18 10.94
C VAL A 3 -0.89 0.32 10.02
N ASN A 4 0.35 0.75 9.75
CA ASN A 4 1.28 0.04 8.87
C ASN A 4 2.51 -0.39 9.69
N PHE A 5 2.79 -1.69 9.70
CA PHE A 5 4.01 -2.26 10.25
C PHE A 5 4.98 -2.45 9.09
N VAL A 6 6.16 -1.83 9.18
CA VAL A 6 7.11 -1.72 8.07
C VAL A 6 8.47 -2.26 8.51
N GLN A 7 9.05 -3.12 7.69
CA GLN A 7 10.40 -3.65 7.88
C GLN A 7 11.26 -3.33 6.64
N LEU A 8 12.42 -2.72 6.83
CA LEU A 8 13.40 -2.56 5.75
C LEU A 8 13.91 -3.95 5.31
N ALA A 9 13.94 -4.17 4.01
CA ALA A 9 14.34 -5.45 3.40
C ALA A 9 15.50 -5.31 2.40
N GLY A 10 16.03 -4.09 2.25
CA GLY A 10 17.16 -3.79 1.37
C GLY A 10 17.21 -2.28 1.07
N GLU A 11 18.10 -1.91 0.16
CA GLU A 11 18.13 -0.54 -0.37
C GLU A 11 16.80 -0.25 -1.08
N ASP A 12 16.16 0.85 -0.67
CA ASP A 12 14.89 1.32 -1.24
C ASP A 12 13.79 0.25 -1.32
N THR A 13 13.81 -0.71 -0.39
CA THR A 13 12.88 -1.84 -0.37
C THR A 13 12.39 -2.11 1.04
N ALA A 14 11.06 -2.18 1.23
CA ALA A 14 10.46 -2.44 2.53
C ALA A 14 9.26 -3.38 2.43
N ILE A 15 9.16 -4.31 3.39
CA ILE A 15 7.99 -5.19 3.56
C ILE A 15 6.96 -4.46 4.43
N ILE A 16 5.68 -4.58 4.08
CA ILE A 16 4.58 -3.93 4.80
C ILE A 16 3.48 -4.93 5.20
N ARG A 17 2.93 -4.74 6.40
CA ARG A 17 1.66 -5.34 6.83
C ARG A 17 0.74 -4.23 7.35
N THR A 18 -0.51 -4.23 6.89
CA THR A 18 -1.47 -3.17 7.22
C THR A 18 -2.66 -3.70 7.99
N TYR A 19 -3.04 -2.99 9.05
CA TYR A 19 -4.33 -3.11 9.70
C TYR A 19 -5.19 -1.89 9.34
N GLU A 20 -6.24 -2.11 8.57
CA GLU A 20 -7.12 -1.07 8.05
C GLU A 20 -8.33 -0.81 8.96
N ARG A 21 -8.67 0.47 9.12
CA ARG A 21 -9.86 0.89 9.87
C ARG A 21 -11.11 0.32 9.21
N GLY A 22 -11.85 -0.50 9.94
CA GLY A 22 -13.12 -1.07 9.48
C GLY A 22 -12.98 -2.28 8.55
N ALA A 23 -11.76 -2.67 8.16
CA ALA A 23 -11.51 -3.86 7.33
C ALA A 23 -10.58 -4.89 8.01
N GLY A 24 -9.84 -4.50 9.06
CA GLY A 24 -8.93 -5.40 9.76
C GLY A 24 -7.63 -5.63 8.97
N PRO A 25 -6.95 -6.79 9.15
CA PRO A 25 -5.74 -7.10 8.39
C PRO A 25 -6.08 -7.34 6.91
N THR A 26 -5.52 -6.54 6.02
CA THR A 26 -5.68 -6.67 4.56
C THR A 26 -4.41 -7.18 3.90
N LEU A 27 -4.53 -7.76 2.71
CA LEU A 27 -3.36 -8.27 1.96
C LEU A 27 -2.47 -7.14 1.44
N ALA A 28 -3.07 -6.01 1.06
CA ALA A 28 -2.39 -4.82 0.59
C ALA A 28 -3.25 -3.57 0.84
N CYS A 29 -2.60 -2.42 1.05
CA CYS A 29 -3.23 -1.12 1.18
C CYS A 29 -2.40 -0.08 0.42
N GLY A 30 -2.90 0.42 -0.71
CA GLY A 30 -2.13 1.34 -1.57
C GLY A 30 -1.78 2.66 -0.88
N THR A 31 -2.75 3.29 -0.22
CA THR A 31 -2.51 4.52 0.55
C THR A 31 -1.58 4.28 1.75
N GLY A 32 -1.65 3.09 2.37
CA GLY A 32 -0.72 2.67 3.42
C GLY A 32 0.72 2.53 2.92
N ALA A 33 0.90 1.96 1.72
CA ALA A 33 2.20 1.86 1.06
C ALA A 33 2.79 3.24 0.72
N CYS A 34 1.98 4.15 0.16
CA CYS A 34 2.39 5.54 -0.09
C CYS A 34 2.83 6.25 1.19
N ALA A 35 2.06 6.11 2.27
CA ALA A 35 2.39 6.70 3.56
C ALA A 35 3.69 6.12 4.15
N ALA A 36 3.89 4.81 4.04
CA ALA A 36 5.11 4.14 4.49
C ALA A 36 6.34 4.66 3.73
N ALA A 37 6.29 4.73 2.39
CA ALA A 37 7.39 5.26 1.59
C ALA A 37 7.72 6.72 1.95
N ALA A 38 6.71 7.57 2.15
CA ALA A 38 6.91 8.96 2.56
C ALA A 38 7.61 9.07 3.93
N VAL A 39 7.22 8.23 4.90
CA VAL A 39 7.85 8.19 6.23
C VAL A 39 9.29 7.67 6.15
N LEU A 40 9.53 6.59 5.41
CA LEU A 40 10.88 6.03 5.22
C LEU A 40 11.83 7.07 4.59
N HIS A 41 11.37 7.79 3.55
CA HIS A 41 12.14 8.86 2.94
C HIS A 41 12.40 10.02 3.91
N LYS A 42 11.38 10.44 4.66
CA LYS A 42 11.52 11.51 5.67
C LYS A 42 12.51 11.14 6.77
N LEU A 43 12.62 9.86 7.11
CA LEU A 43 13.59 9.35 8.09
C LEU A 43 14.99 9.12 7.50
N GLY A 44 15.20 9.37 6.21
CA GLY A 44 16.48 9.12 5.53
C GLY A 44 16.82 7.65 5.36
N LEU A 45 15.84 6.76 5.48
CA LEU A 45 16.01 5.31 5.39
C LEU A 45 15.94 4.81 3.94
N THR A 46 15.33 5.59 3.05
CA THR A 46 15.21 5.31 1.62
C THR A 46 15.31 6.59 0.80
N GLY A 47 15.62 6.46 -0.48
CA GLY A 47 15.45 7.46 -1.51
C GLY A 47 13.97 7.76 -1.78
N ARG A 48 13.73 8.47 -2.90
CA ARG A 48 12.38 8.87 -3.33
C ARG A 48 11.62 7.80 -4.08
N ARG A 49 12.31 6.80 -4.60
CA ARG A 49 11.72 5.70 -5.36
C ARG A 49 11.89 4.43 -4.54
N VAL A 50 10.80 3.87 -4.04
CA VAL A 50 10.80 2.80 -3.03
C VAL A 50 9.93 1.65 -3.50
N ARG A 51 10.43 0.42 -3.39
CA ARG A 51 9.63 -0.80 -3.52
C ARG A 51 8.99 -1.12 -2.17
N ILE A 52 7.67 -1.07 -2.11
CA ILE A 52 6.90 -1.50 -0.95
C ILE A 52 6.28 -2.85 -1.27
N CYS A 53 6.61 -3.87 -0.48
CA CYS A 53 6.21 -5.25 -0.72
C CYS A 53 5.10 -5.65 0.26
N PRO A 54 3.81 -5.49 -0.10
CA PRO A 54 2.70 -6.08 0.64
C PRO A 54 2.64 -7.62 0.42
N ALA A 55 1.68 -8.30 1.04
CA ALA A 55 1.61 -9.77 0.96
C ALA A 55 1.51 -10.34 -0.47
N PRO A 56 0.72 -9.76 -1.41
CA PRO A 56 0.50 -10.36 -2.73
C PRO A 56 1.53 -9.94 -3.77
N GLY A 57 2.54 -9.12 -3.46
CA GLY A 57 3.51 -8.67 -4.46
C GLY A 57 4.21 -7.38 -4.10
N GLU A 58 4.42 -6.53 -5.10
CA GLU A 58 5.19 -5.30 -5.00
C GLU A 58 4.41 -4.10 -5.53
N LEU A 59 4.56 -2.96 -4.85
CA LEU A 59 4.15 -1.64 -5.29
C LEU A 59 5.39 -0.77 -5.44
N LEU A 60 5.53 -0.12 -6.58
CA LEU A 60 6.55 0.91 -6.79
C LEU A 60 5.98 2.26 -6.40
N ILE A 61 6.58 2.91 -5.40
CA ILE A 61 6.21 4.25 -4.96
C ILE A 61 7.28 5.25 -5.39
N GLU A 62 6.87 6.36 -5.97
CA GLU A 62 7.75 7.48 -6.31
C GLU A 62 7.25 8.77 -5.65
N LEU A 63 8.14 9.40 -4.87
CA LEU A 63 7.89 10.64 -4.15
C LEU A 63 8.44 11.82 -4.95
N THR A 64 7.61 12.84 -5.16
CA THR A 64 8.06 14.14 -5.65
C THR A 64 7.83 15.20 -4.56
N PRO A 65 8.32 16.44 -4.75
CA PRO A 65 8.07 17.50 -3.78
C PRO A 65 6.58 17.82 -3.55
N SER A 66 5.70 17.49 -4.51
CA SER A 66 4.28 17.86 -4.49
C SER A 66 3.30 16.68 -4.61
N ALA A 67 3.79 15.46 -4.87
CA ALA A 67 2.92 14.32 -5.13
C ALA A 67 3.58 12.99 -4.72
N VAL A 68 2.73 11.96 -4.63
CA VAL A 68 3.14 10.56 -4.48
C VAL A 68 2.51 9.75 -5.60
N PHE A 69 3.33 9.08 -6.40
CA PHE A 69 2.90 8.18 -7.45
C PHE A 69 3.03 6.74 -6.98
N MET A 70 2.05 5.91 -7.34
CA MET A 70 2.03 4.48 -7.02
C MET A 70 1.77 3.69 -8.30
N GLN A 71 2.59 2.68 -8.54
CA GLN A 71 2.41 1.71 -9.61
C GLN A 71 2.30 0.30 -9.01
N GLY A 72 1.32 -0.46 -9.49
CA GLY A 72 1.08 -1.85 -9.11
C GLY A 72 0.08 -2.52 -10.05
N PRO A 73 -0.06 -3.86 -9.99
CA PRO A 73 -0.99 -4.59 -10.85
C PRO A 73 -2.45 -4.37 -10.44
N ALA A 74 -3.36 -4.56 -11.39
CA ALA A 74 -4.79 -4.69 -11.17
C ALA A 74 -5.34 -5.74 -12.13
N GLU A 75 -6.15 -6.67 -11.64
CA GLU A 75 -6.72 -7.74 -12.44
C GLU A 75 -8.25 -7.75 -12.34
N TYR A 76 -8.89 -7.99 -13.48
CA TYR A 76 -10.33 -8.17 -13.56
C TYR A 76 -10.68 -9.62 -13.19
N VAL A 77 -11.44 -9.82 -12.12
CA VAL A 77 -11.79 -11.16 -11.63
C VAL A 77 -13.07 -11.69 -12.28
N TYR A 78 -14.17 -10.93 -12.19
CA TYR A 78 -15.46 -11.33 -12.76
C TYR A 78 -16.41 -10.13 -12.90
N ARG A 79 -17.55 -10.34 -13.57
CA ARG A 79 -18.72 -9.45 -13.56
C ARG A 79 -19.96 -10.26 -13.24
N ALA A 80 -20.80 -9.73 -12.37
CA ALA A 80 -22.09 -10.29 -12.01
C ALA A 80 -23.10 -9.17 -11.75
N GLN A 81 -24.37 -9.53 -11.60
CA GLN A 81 -25.44 -8.64 -11.15
C GLN A 81 -25.84 -9.04 -9.72
N TRP A 82 -25.84 -8.06 -8.80
CA TRP A 82 -26.34 -8.26 -7.45
C TRP A 82 -27.86 -8.04 -7.41
N LEU A 83 -28.61 -9.01 -6.87
CA LEU A 83 -30.08 -8.99 -6.81
C LEU A 83 -30.64 -8.71 -5.41
N GLY A 84 -29.78 -8.57 -4.39
CA GLY A 84 -30.23 -8.39 -3.01
C GLY A 84 -30.73 -6.99 -2.71
N SER A 85 -31.70 -6.88 -1.79
CA SER A 85 -32.02 -5.62 -1.09
C SER A 85 -30.96 -5.34 -0.02
N MET A 86 -30.55 -4.08 0.15
CA MET A 86 -29.69 -3.68 1.28
C MET A 86 -30.43 -4.01 2.60
N PRO A 87 -29.77 -4.57 3.62
CA PRO A 87 -30.33 -4.59 4.97
C PRO A 87 -30.57 -3.14 5.43
N GLU A 88 -31.68 -2.88 6.12
CA GLU A 88 -31.88 -1.62 6.87
C GLU A 88 -30.78 -1.40 7.91
#